data_AF-A0A9P9BIN2-F1
#
_entry.id   AF-A0A9P9BIN2-F1
#
_cell.length_a   1.000
_cell.length_b   1.000
_cell.length_c   1.000
_cell.angle_alpha   90.00
_cell.angle_beta   90.00
_cell.angle_gamma   90.00
#
_symmetry.space_group_name_H-M   'P 1'
#
loop_
_entity.id
_entity.type
_entity.pdbx_description
1 polymer ?
#
loop_
_entity_poly.entity_id
_entity_poly.type
_entity_poly.pdbx_seq_one_letter_code
_entity_poly.pdbx_strand_id
1 'polypeptide(L)'
;MSPLAFILALFGGLAVSAASESPTADCKLSFDGRVPLSSTPETFSSAQSLFNPKYVIGQNLTWAKIIEFPELPPPRFDIPVLAKPLGLTLTDESTFLSGSEGVETALRRTELLVNNKDDTVSGHKTWHFSFRTDPSRPLNYSHEYLLAFHEAADFQADFWSVKAGALLEGPAVPSQFLRVEGYKWDMPVKKFFEAPLVDGVWHNMGINLDFNNNMISVLYSTDDAPLEVVVPPTFNNISGKAPTTLGEMHFGLQKRPTGANLENFLFEGYQEKGINEAFFFGGIFQDDSSTGCVTL
;
A
#
# COMPACT_ATOMS: atom_id res chain seq x y z
N MET A 1 8.08 73.77 33.03
CA MET A 1 9.16 72.76 32.90
C MET A 1 8.51 71.49 32.38
N SER A 2 9.06 70.92 31.30
CA SER A 2 8.67 69.70 30.55
C SER A 2 8.33 68.46 31.42
N PRO A 3 7.73 67.36 30.89
CA PRO A 3 7.72 66.98 29.46
C PRO A 3 6.42 66.43 28.84
N LEU A 4 6.42 66.50 27.50
CA LEU A 4 5.65 65.68 26.55
C LEU A 4 5.68 64.19 26.91
N ALA A 5 4.51 63.54 26.86
CA ALA A 5 4.40 62.09 26.79
C ALA A 5 4.24 61.65 25.33
N PHE A 6 5.21 60.90 24.84
CA PHE A 6 5.21 60.24 23.54
C PHE A 6 4.27 59.03 23.59
N ILE A 7 3.27 58.99 22.71
CA ILE A 7 2.45 57.80 22.48
C ILE A 7 3.23 56.90 21.50
N LEU A 8 3.70 55.75 22.00
CA LEU A 8 4.31 54.70 21.17
C LEU A 8 3.21 53.69 20.80
N ALA A 9 2.60 53.85 19.63
CA ALA A 9 1.73 52.83 19.06
C ALA A 9 2.60 51.74 18.41
N LEU A 10 2.78 50.60 19.10
CA LEU A 10 3.30 49.39 18.49
C LEU A 10 2.20 48.75 17.65
N PHE A 11 2.22 48.96 16.33
CA PHE A 11 1.56 48.07 15.39
C PHE A 11 2.40 46.79 15.27
N GLY A 12 2.05 45.77 16.05
CA GLY A 12 2.54 44.41 15.85
C GLY A 12 1.92 43.84 14.59
N GLY A 13 2.63 43.96 13.46
CA GLY A 13 2.24 43.28 12.23
C GLY A 13 2.37 41.77 12.39
N LEU A 14 1.25 41.06 12.41
CA LEU A 14 1.24 39.62 12.15
C LEU A 14 1.66 39.42 10.69
N ALA A 15 2.91 39.00 10.50
CA ALA A 15 3.34 38.44 9.23
C ALA A 15 2.65 37.08 9.07
N VAL A 16 1.52 37.07 8.36
CA VAL A 16 0.99 35.84 7.77
C VAL A 16 1.98 35.46 6.69
N SER A 17 2.86 34.50 7.00
CA SER A 17 3.73 33.91 5.99
C SER A 17 2.83 33.12 5.06
N ALA A 18 2.45 33.71 3.92
CA ALA A 18 1.88 32.96 2.81
C ALA A 18 2.91 31.89 2.45
N ALA A 19 2.54 30.61 2.62
CA ALA A 19 3.30 29.52 2.05
C ALA A 19 3.32 29.76 0.54
N SER A 20 4.49 30.08 0.01
CA SER A 20 4.69 30.08 -1.42
C SER A 20 4.52 28.64 -1.88
N GLU A 21 3.46 28.36 -2.65
CA GLU A 21 3.40 27.18 -3.52
C GLU A 21 4.57 27.32 -4.51
N SER A 22 5.73 26.80 -4.11
CA SER A 22 6.78 26.50 -5.06
C SER A 22 6.18 25.52 -6.07
N PRO A 23 6.45 25.69 -7.38
CA PRO A 23 6.15 24.62 -8.32
C PRO A 23 6.90 23.39 -7.80
N THR A 24 6.16 22.35 -7.43
CA THR A 24 6.72 21.10 -6.92
C THR A 24 7.70 20.61 -7.97
N ALA A 25 9.01 20.75 -7.71
CA ALA A 25 9.98 19.98 -8.44
C ALA A 25 9.59 18.51 -8.24
N ASP A 26 9.46 17.76 -9.34
CA ASP A 26 9.09 16.34 -9.28
C ASP A 26 9.98 15.65 -8.24
N CYS A 27 9.36 15.01 -7.24
CA CYS A 27 10.11 14.31 -6.23
C CYS A 27 10.97 13.25 -6.92
N LYS A 28 12.23 13.15 -6.50
CA LYS A 28 13.12 12.10 -7.00
C LYS A 28 12.50 10.76 -6.61
N LEU A 29 12.33 9.86 -7.57
CA LEU A 29 11.79 8.53 -7.31
C LEU A 29 12.91 7.57 -6.90
N SER A 30 12.66 6.74 -5.89
CA SER A 30 13.45 5.53 -5.62
C SER A 30 12.90 4.31 -6.34
N PHE A 31 11.62 4.32 -6.72
CA PHE A 31 11.00 3.29 -7.53
C PHE A 31 9.85 3.87 -8.34
N ASP A 32 9.66 3.39 -9.57
CA ASP A 32 8.50 3.71 -10.40
C ASP A 32 7.89 2.44 -11.00
N GLY A 33 6.74 2.04 -10.47
CA GLY A 33 5.97 0.88 -10.89
C GLY A 33 4.71 1.24 -11.67
N ARG A 34 4.53 2.53 -12.04
CA ARG A 34 3.37 2.97 -12.83
C ARG A 34 3.44 2.36 -14.21
N VAL A 35 2.35 1.70 -14.61
CA VAL A 35 2.36 0.83 -15.79
C VAL A 35 2.25 1.65 -17.08
N PRO A 36 3.22 1.58 -18.01
CA PRO A 36 3.12 2.25 -19.30
C PRO A 36 1.89 1.81 -20.12
N LEU A 37 1.34 2.72 -20.93
CA LEU A 37 0.19 2.38 -21.81
C LEU A 37 0.47 1.19 -22.73
N SER A 38 1.71 1.04 -23.18
CA SER A 38 2.16 -0.03 -24.08
C SER A 38 2.32 -1.39 -23.41
N SER A 39 2.28 -1.49 -22.08
CA SER A 39 2.44 -2.77 -21.38
C SER A 39 1.33 -3.74 -21.74
N THR A 40 1.69 -5.00 -21.90
CA THR A 40 0.74 -6.12 -22.03
C THR A 40 0.87 -7.01 -20.80
N PRO A 41 -0.09 -7.93 -20.53
CA PRO A 41 0.06 -8.85 -19.41
C PRO A 41 1.36 -9.68 -19.49
N GLU A 42 1.85 -9.98 -20.69
CA GLU A 42 3.11 -10.68 -20.93
C GLU A 42 4.35 -9.87 -20.49
N THR A 43 4.25 -8.54 -20.41
CA THR A 43 5.35 -7.68 -19.95
C THR A 43 5.77 -8.04 -18.52
N PHE A 44 4.83 -8.48 -17.69
CA PHE A 44 5.08 -8.87 -16.30
C PHE A 44 5.80 -10.21 -16.16
N SER A 45 5.97 -10.96 -17.25
CA SER A 45 6.77 -12.19 -17.27
C SER A 45 8.15 -12.02 -17.90
N SER A 46 8.48 -10.82 -18.39
CA SER A 46 9.71 -10.57 -19.14
C SER A 46 10.73 -9.75 -18.34
N ALA A 47 11.92 -9.56 -18.92
CA ALA A 47 12.95 -8.69 -18.35
C ALA A 47 12.56 -7.19 -18.34
N GLN A 48 11.47 -6.84 -19.02
CA GLN A 48 10.91 -5.48 -19.03
C GLN A 48 9.92 -5.25 -17.89
N SER A 49 9.61 -6.29 -17.10
CA SER A 49 8.72 -6.16 -15.95
C SER A 49 9.29 -5.17 -14.92
N LEU A 50 8.46 -4.23 -14.48
CA LEU A 50 8.77 -3.32 -13.37
C LEU A 50 8.79 -4.04 -12.02
N PHE A 51 8.06 -5.16 -11.94
CA PHE A 51 7.94 -6.02 -10.76
C PHE A 51 8.67 -7.35 -10.98
N ASN A 52 8.84 -8.12 -9.92
CA ASN A 52 9.47 -9.42 -10.01
C ASN A 52 8.63 -10.37 -10.88
N PRO A 53 9.18 -10.92 -11.98
CA PRO A 53 8.37 -11.69 -12.93
C PRO A 53 8.06 -13.12 -12.46
N LYS A 54 8.59 -13.59 -11.33
CA LYS A 54 8.58 -15.02 -10.95
C LYS A 54 7.70 -15.41 -9.77
N TYR A 55 7.45 -14.51 -8.82
CA TYR A 55 6.98 -14.92 -7.50
C TYR A 55 5.52 -14.52 -7.21
N VAL A 56 4.98 -15.14 -6.16
CA VAL A 56 3.72 -14.84 -5.44
C VAL A 56 2.42 -14.94 -6.25
N ILE A 57 2.34 -15.98 -7.08
CA ILE A 57 1.13 -16.37 -7.82
C ILE A 57 0.88 -17.88 -7.68
N GLY A 58 -0.32 -18.33 -8.04
CA GLY A 58 -0.64 -19.75 -8.07
C GLY A 58 0.29 -20.57 -8.97
N GLN A 59 0.66 -21.79 -8.56
CA GLN A 59 1.65 -22.65 -9.25
C GLN A 59 1.41 -22.86 -10.75
N ASN A 60 0.16 -22.84 -11.19
CA ASN A 60 -0.24 -23.07 -12.58
C ASN A 60 -0.79 -21.82 -13.27
N LEU A 61 -0.66 -20.67 -12.61
CA LEU A 61 -1.04 -19.37 -13.14
C LEU A 61 0.15 -18.69 -13.83
N THR A 62 -0.17 -17.82 -14.77
CA THR A 62 0.79 -16.93 -15.42
C THR A 62 0.30 -15.51 -15.23
N TRP A 63 1.19 -14.52 -15.26
CA TRP A 63 0.80 -13.10 -15.19
C TRP A 63 -0.27 -12.74 -16.23
N ALA A 64 -0.20 -13.33 -17.43
CA ALA A 64 -1.20 -13.11 -18.47
C ALA A 64 -2.62 -13.61 -18.15
N LYS A 65 -2.77 -14.55 -17.21
CA LYS A 65 -4.08 -15.03 -16.74
C LYS A 65 -4.66 -14.19 -15.58
N ILE A 66 -3.79 -13.52 -14.83
CA ILE A 66 -4.18 -12.82 -13.59
C ILE A 66 -4.21 -11.30 -13.74
N ILE A 67 -3.39 -10.74 -14.64
CA ILE A 67 -3.35 -9.32 -14.94
C ILE A 67 -4.31 -9.00 -16.06
N GLU A 68 -5.07 -7.95 -15.83
CA GLU A 68 -5.88 -7.28 -16.82
C GLU A 68 -5.66 -5.77 -16.77
N PHE A 69 -6.05 -5.08 -17.83
CA PHE A 69 -6.04 -3.62 -17.88
C PHE A 69 -7.48 -3.15 -18.03
N PRO A 70 -8.10 -2.61 -16.96
CA PRO A 70 -9.49 -2.22 -17.01
C PRO A 70 -9.67 -0.96 -17.86
N GLU A 71 -10.79 -0.88 -18.58
CA GLU A 71 -11.21 0.33 -19.31
C GLU A 71 -11.88 1.32 -18.35
N LEU A 72 -11.07 1.92 -17.47
CA LEU A 72 -11.51 2.88 -16.45
C LEU A 72 -10.64 4.15 -16.49
N PRO A 73 -11.15 5.30 -15.98
CA PRO A 73 -10.31 6.46 -15.74
C PRO A 73 -9.11 6.10 -14.85
N PRO A 74 -7.88 6.49 -15.22
CA PRO A 74 -6.70 6.22 -14.40
C PRO A 74 -6.76 7.01 -13.08
N PRO A 75 -6.14 6.50 -11.99
CA PRO A 75 -6.02 7.27 -10.75
C PRO A 75 -5.11 8.49 -10.91
N ARG A 76 -5.20 9.45 -9.99
CA ARG A 76 -4.49 10.74 -10.06
C ARG A 76 -3.00 10.62 -10.37
N PHE A 77 -2.34 9.59 -9.83
CA PHE A 77 -0.90 9.39 -9.94
C PHE A 77 -0.43 8.85 -11.29
N ASP A 78 -1.33 8.26 -12.06
CA ASP A 78 -1.04 7.72 -13.39
C ASP A 78 -1.22 8.81 -14.48
N ILE A 79 -2.08 9.80 -14.24
CA ILE A 79 -2.40 10.88 -15.20
C ILE A 79 -1.15 11.66 -15.67
N PRO A 80 -0.26 12.14 -14.79
CA PRO A 80 0.85 13.01 -15.19
C PRO A 80 1.90 12.30 -16.06
N VAL A 81 2.00 10.97 -15.96
CA VAL A 81 3.00 10.15 -16.66
C VAL A 81 2.41 9.29 -17.76
N LEU A 82 1.12 9.47 -18.07
CA LEU A 82 0.38 8.65 -19.04
C LEU A 82 0.53 7.16 -18.73
N ALA A 83 0.32 6.77 -17.48
CA ALA A 83 0.25 5.36 -17.07
C ALA A 83 -1.20 4.86 -17.09
N LYS A 84 -1.37 3.56 -16.87
CA LYS A 84 -2.68 2.91 -16.77
C LYS A 84 -2.80 2.05 -15.52
N PRO A 85 -4.02 1.90 -14.97
CA PRO A 85 -4.27 0.95 -13.90
C PRO A 85 -4.15 -0.49 -14.41
N LEU A 86 -3.98 -1.42 -13.48
CA LEU A 86 -4.04 -2.86 -13.69
C LEU A 86 -5.03 -3.49 -12.71
N GLY A 87 -5.64 -4.59 -13.09
CA GLY A 87 -6.39 -5.48 -12.19
C GLY A 87 -5.61 -6.74 -11.89
N LEU A 88 -5.71 -7.21 -10.65
CA LEU A 88 -5.23 -8.53 -10.24
C LEU A 88 -6.44 -9.40 -9.92
N THR A 89 -6.46 -10.58 -10.53
CA THR A 89 -7.50 -11.59 -10.32
C THR A 89 -7.06 -12.62 -9.29
N LEU A 90 -7.97 -12.96 -8.39
CA LEU A 90 -7.83 -14.04 -7.41
C LEU A 90 -8.87 -15.14 -7.69
N THR A 91 -8.39 -16.37 -7.86
CA THR A 91 -9.19 -17.55 -8.17
C THR A 91 -8.88 -18.72 -7.24
N ASP A 92 -9.63 -19.82 -7.35
CA ASP A 92 -9.32 -21.08 -6.65
C ASP A 92 -7.88 -21.59 -6.93
N GLU A 93 -7.32 -21.26 -8.10
CA GLU A 93 -5.97 -21.65 -8.53
C GLU A 93 -4.86 -20.78 -7.90
N SER A 94 -5.22 -19.72 -7.18
CA SER A 94 -4.29 -18.76 -6.57
C SER A 94 -3.61 -19.29 -5.30
N THR A 95 -3.21 -20.57 -5.30
CA THR A 95 -2.48 -21.24 -4.21
C THR A 95 -0.99 -21.23 -4.50
N PHE A 96 -0.23 -20.47 -3.71
CA PHE A 96 1.21 -20.34 -3.87
C PHE A 96 1.95 -21.61 -3.40
N LEU A 97 3.09 -21.89 -4.03
CA LEU A 97 4.04 -22.91 -3.57
C LEU A 97 5.21 -22.21 -2.91
N SER A 98 5.16 -22.15 -1.58
CA SER A 98 6.29 -21.73 -0.78
C SER A 98 7.43 -22.74 -0.96
N GLY A 99 8.63 -22.25 -1.26
CA GLY A 99 9.81 -23.10 -1.44
C GLY A 99 10.22 -23.84 -0.16
N SER A 100 9.87 -23.29 1.01
CA SER A 100 10.17 -23.86 2.33
C SER A 100 8.99 -24.56 2.99
N GLU A 101 7.76 -24.11 2.75
CA GLU A 101 6.59 -24.59 3.50
C GLU A 101 5.67 -25.49 2.66
N GLY A 102 5.82 -25.49 1.33
CA GLY A 102 4.99 -26.27 0.43
C GLY A 102 3.78 -25.49 -0.10
N VAL A 103 2.75 -26.22 -0.54
CA VAL A 103 1.55 -25.62 -1.14
C VAL A 103 0.66 -25.02 -0.05
N GLU A 104 0.48 -23.70 -0.07
CA GLU A 104 -0.42 -23.00 0.84
C GLU A 104 -1.89 -23.36 0.51
N THR A 105 -2.47 -24.29 1.28
CA THR A 105 -3.81 -24.83 0.97
C THR A 105 -4.95 -23.91 1.38
N ALA A 106 -4.74 -23.05 2.37
CA ALA A 106 -5.77 -22.17 2.91
C ALA A 106 -5.58 -20.69 2.56
N LEU A 107 -4.36 -20.25 2.22
CA LEU A 107 -4.14 -18.90 1.71
C LEU A 107 -4.46 -18.82 0.21
N ARG A 108 -4.95 -17.67 -0.25
CA ARG A 108 -5.02 -17.35 -1.69
C ARG A 108 -4.25 -16.06 -1.95
N ARG A 109 -3.35 -16.08 -2.92
CA ARG A 109 -2.56 -14.90 -3.24
C ARG A 109 -2.23 -14.66 -4.70
N THR A 110 -2.19 -13.39 -5.05
CA THR A 110 -1.69 -12.84 -6.31
C THR A 110 -1.12 -11.46 -6.03
N GLU A 111 0.20 -11.37 -5.97
CA GLU A 111 0.89 -10.19 -5.45
C GLU A 111 2.05 -9.77 -6.36
N LEU A 112 2.06 -8.50 -6.76
CA LEU A 112 3.19 -7.86 -7.41
C LEU A 112 4.26 -7.60 -6.36
N LEU A 113 5.48 -8.09 -6.64
CA LEU A 113 6.63 -7.90 -5.78
C LEU A 113 7.58 -6.87 -6.37
N VAL A 114 8.00 -5.89 -5.57
CA VAL A 114 8.95 -4.85 -5.99
C VAL A 114 10.34 -5.46 -6.22
N ASN A 115 10.99 -5.07 -7.33
CA ASN A 115 12.39 -5.42 -7.64
C ASN A 115 13.37 -4.47 -6.94
N ASN A 116 14.61 -4.92 -6.71
CA ASN A 116 15.70 -4.12 -6.11
C ASN A 116 15.34 -3.51 -4.74
N LYS A 117 15.10 -4.41 -3.77
CA LYS A 117 14.51 -4.12 -2.45
C LYS A 117 15.27 -3.10 -1.63
N ASP A 118 16.61 -3.14 -1.64
CA ASP A 118 17.48 -2.36 -0.73
C ASP A 118 17.23 -0.85 -0.76
N ASP A 119 16.97 -0.31 -1.95
CA ASP A 119 16.76 1.13 -2.14
C ASP A 119 15.36 1.61 -1.72
N THR A 120 14.42 0.67 -1.50
CA THR A 120 13.02 0.96 -1.21
C THR A 120 12.62 0.78 0.25
N VAL A 121 13.48 0.18 1.07
CA VAL A 121 13.18 -0.19 2.47
C VAL A 121 14.16 0.40 3.48
N SER A 122 14.74 1.55 3.16
CA SER A 122 15.72 2.26 3.99
C SER A 122 15.62 3.78 3.86
N GLY A 123 16.17 4.52 4.82
CA GLY A 123 16.18 6.00 4.81
C GLY A 123 14.81 6.62 5.09
N HIS A 124 14.41 7.62 4.30
CA HIS A 124 13.09 8.24 4.37
C HIS A 124 12.42 8.14 3.00
N LYS A 125 11.31 7.41 2.93
CA LYS A 125 10.62 7.07 1.67
C LYS A 125 9.12 7.32 1.79
N THR A 126 8.46 7.61 0.67
CA THR A 126 6.99 7.61 0.63
C THR A 126 6.49 6.71 -0.49
N TRP A 127 5.75 5.66 -0.12
CA TRP A 127 5.02 4.86 -1.10
C TRP A 127 3.73 5.55 -1.51
N HIS A 128 3.52 5.68 -2.80
CA HIS A 128 2.28 6.15 -3.40
C HIS A 128 1.63 5.01 -4.16
N PHE A 129 0.31 4.89 -4.03
CA PHE A 129 -0.49 3.90 -4.72
C PHE A 129 -1.97 4.24 -4.61
N SER A 130 -2.76 3.71 -5.53
CA SER A 130 -4.20 3.89 -5.59
C SER A 130 -4.90 2.56 -5.72
N PHE A 131 -6.03 2.42 -5.02
CA PHE A 131 -6.87 1.23 -5.01
C PHE A 131 -8.26 1.52 -5.56
N ARG A 132 -8.89 0.55 -6.20
CA ARG A 132 -10.30 0.61 -6.56
C ARG A 132 -10.90 -0.79 -6.61
N THR A 133 -12.11 -0.95 -6.10
CA THR A 133 -12.82 -2.23 -6.18
C THR A 133 -13.24 -2.56 -7.61
N ASP A 134 -13.43 -3.84 -7.90
CA ASP A 134 -14.17 -4.32 -9.07
C ASP A 134 -15.57 -4.79 -8.65
N PRO A 135 -16.64 -4.00 -8.85
CA PRO A 135 -17.99 -4.41 -8.49
C PRO A 135 -18.50 -5.66 -9.24
N SER A 136 -17.88 -6.03 -10.37
CA SER A 136 -18.24 -7.23 -11.13
C SER A 136 -17.62 -8.51 -10.57
N ARG A 137 -16.53 -8.37 -9.79
CA ARG A 137 -15.80 -9.45 -9.10
C ARG A 137 -15.41 -8.98 -7.70
N PRO A 138 -16.41 -8.74 -6.82
CA PRO A 138 -16.17 -8.12 -5.52
C PRO A 138 -15.34 -9.03 -4.60
N LEU A 139 -14.57 -8.42 -3.71
CA LEU A 139 -13.93 -9.14 -2.61
C LEU A 139 -14.99 -9.67 -1.63
N ASN A 140 -14.73 -10.81 -1.00
CA ASN A 140 -15.56 -11.33 0.08
C ASN A 140 -15.07 -10.80 1.44
N TYR A 141 -15.64 -9.68 1.88
CA TYR A 141 -15.24 -9.00 3.12
C TYR A 141 -15.43 -9.79 4.42
N SER A 142 -15.95 -11.03 4.41
CA SER A 142 -15.85 -11.92 5.57
C SER A 142 -14.43 -12.49 5.77
N HIS A 143 -13.55 -12.37 4.78
CA HIS A 143 -12.13 -12.72 4.84
C HIS A 143 -11.29 -11.46 5.08
N GLU A 144 -10.08 -11.62 5.64
CA GLU A 144 -9.08 -10.55 5.67
C GLU A 144 -8.29 -10.54 4.36
N TYR A 145 -8.02 -9.36 3.82
CA TYR A 145 -7.16 -9.14 2.66
C TYR A 145 -6.01 -8.24 3.05
N LEU A 146 -4.78 -8.59 2.67
CA LEU A 146 -3.67 -7.63 2.59
C LEU A 146 -3.57 -7.13 1.16
N LEU A 147 -3.53 -5.80 1.01
CA LEU A 147 -3.56 -5.09 -0.27
C LEU A 147 -2.20 -4.48 -0.65
N ALA A 148 -1.47 -3.99 0.34
CA ALA A 148 -0.10 -3.52 0.22
C ALA A 148 0.60 -3.75 1.56
N PHE A 149 1.81 -4.32 1.57
CA PHE A 149 2.52 -4.58 2.83
C PHE A 149 4.03 -4.71 2.63
N HIS A 150 4.77 -4.32 3.68
CA HIS A 150 6.21 -4.52 3.76
C HIS A 150 6.50 -5.69 4.69
N GLU A 151 6.83 -6.82 4.10
CA GLU A 151 7.17 -8.07 4.78
C GLU A 151 8.64 -8.05 5.23
N ALA A 152 8.92 -8.53 6.44
CA ALA A 152 10.27 -8.68 6.96
C ALA A 152 11.05 -9.74 6.18
N ALA A 153 12.39 -9.60 6.15
CA ALA A 153 13.29 -10.50 5.43
C ALA A 153 13.18 -11.99 5.81
N ASP A 154 12.70 -12.27 7.03
CA ASP A 154 12.49 -13.61 7.57
C ASP A 154 11.06 -14.13 7.36
N PHE A 155 10.21 -13.35 6.67
CA PHE A 155 8.81 -13.66 6.34
C PHE A 155 7.91 -13.84 7.58
N GLN A 156 8.35 -13.37 8.76
CA GLN A 156 7.61 -13.58 10.01
C GLN A 156 6.68 -12.42 10.37
N ALA A 157 6.92 -11.23 9.82
CA ALA A 157 6.25 -10.00 10.21
C ALA A 157 5.95 -9.09 9.02
N ASP A 158 4.87 -8.31 9.16
CA ASP A 158 4.67 -7.11 8.37
C ASP A 158 5.08 -5.90 9.22
N PHE A 159 5.88 -5.00 8.67
CA PHE A 159 6.22 -3.72 9.31
C PHE A 159 5.07 -2.73 9.25
N TRP A 160 4.30 -2.80 8.17
CA TRP A 160 3.03 -2.11 7.99
C TRP A 160 2.25 -2.82 6.89
N SER A 161 0.93 -2.64 6.90
CA SER A 161 0.06 -3.17 5.85
C SER A 161 -1.16 -2.27 5.62
N VAL A 162 -1.68 -2.27 4.39
CA VAL A 162 -3.04 -1.86 4.08
C VAL A 162 -3.89 -3.11 3.94
N LYS A 163 -5.00 -3.15 4.66
CA LYS A 163 -5.92 -4.30 4.70
C LYS A 163 -7.35 -3.92 4.39
N ALA A 164 -8.15 -4.91 4.03
CA ALA A 164 -9.60 -4.83 3.94
C ALA A 164 -10.27 -6.12 4.44
N GLY A 165 -11.59 -6.09 4.64
CA GLY A 165 -12.36 -7.26 5.06
C GLY A 165 -12.36 -7.48 6.57
N ALA A 166 -12.73 -8.68 7.03
CA ALA A 166 -12.73 -9.03 8.44
C ALA A 166 -11.30 -9.02 9.03
N LEU A 167 -11.18 -9.02 10.36
CA LEU A 167 -9.90 -9.29 11.01
C LEU A 167 -9.68 -10.80 11.07
N LEU A 168 -8.48 -11.27 10.74
CA LEU A 168 -8.13 -12.68 10.91
C LEU A 168 -8.14 -13.06 12.39
N GLU A 169 -7.55 -12.20 13.23
CA GLU A 169 -7.56 -12.34 14.67
C GLU A 169 -8.73 -11.55 15.27
N GLY A 170 -9.71 -12.26 15.83
CA GLY A 170 -10.87 -11.66 16.50
C GLY A 170 -12.20 -12.12 15.93
N PRO A 171 -13.31 -11.43 16.25
CA PRO A 171 -14.61 -11.77 15.71
C PRO A 171 -14.63 -11.53 14.19
N ALA A 172 -15.00 -12.56 13.42
CA ALA A 172 -15.11 -12.53 11.96
C ALA A 172 -16.32 -11.68 11.52
N VAL A 173 -16.22 -10.36 11.72
CA VAL A 173 -17.22 -9.37 11.32
C VAL A 173 -16.85 -8.84 9.94
N PRO A 174 -17.69 -9.05 8.91
CA PRO A 174 -17.43 -8.49 7.59
C PRO A 174 -17.25 -6.98 7.65
N SER A 175 -16.22 -6.46 6.96
CA SER A 175 -15.91 -5.03 6.99
C SER A 175 -15.35 -4.52 5.66
N GLN A 176 -16.10 -3.65 5.00
CA GLN A 176 -15.70 -2.97 3.77
C GLN A 176 -15.00 -1.65 4.09
N PHE A 177 -13.88 -1.74 4.80
CA PHE A 177 -13.03 -0.61 5.17
C PHE A 177 -11.59 -0.90 4.77
N LEU A 178 -10.91 0.10 4.21
CA LEU A 178 -9.46 0.12 4.18
C LEU A 178 -8.93 0.40 5.58
N ARG A 179 -7.89 -0.31 5.99
CA ARG A 179 -7.21 -0.11 7.27
C ARG A 179 -5.71 -0.09 7.06
N VAL A 180 -5.03 0.87 7.68
CA VAL A 180 -3.57 0.89 7.75
C VAL A 180 -3.15 0.38 9.13
N GLU A 181 -2.42 -0.72 9.16
CA GLU A 181 -1.91 -1.36 10.37
C GLU A 181 -0.38 -1.30 10.41
N GLY A 182 0.16 -1.22 11.62
CA GLY A 182 1.60 -1.14 11.89
C GLY A 182 2.28 -2.48 12.02
N TYR A 183 3.37 -2.48 12.80
CA TYR A 183 4.19 -3.66 13.05
C TYR A 183 3.37 -4.80 13.67
N LYS A 184 3.40 -5.98 13.03
CA LYS A 184 2.64 -7.17 13.42
C LYS A 184 2.84 -7.60 14.89
N TRP A 185 4.03 -7.35 15.45
CA TRP A 185 4.35 -7.79 16.82
C TRP A 185 4.09 -6.74 17.90
N ASP A 186 3.53 -5.57 17.55
CA ASP A 186 2.99 -4.67 18.55
C ASP A 186 1.80 -5.35 19.27
N MET A 187 1.69 -5.15 20.59
CA MET A 187 0.65 -5.74 21.42
C MET A 187 -0.15 -4.62 22.13
N PRO A 188 -1.35 -4.25 21.63
CA PRO A 188 -1.98 -4.70 20.38
C PRO A 188 -1.34 -4.09 19.12
N VAL A 189 -1.56 -4.70 17.96
CA VAL A 189 -1.18 -4.12 16.66
C VAL A 189 -1.85 -2.77 16.51
N LYS A 190 -1.06 -1.74 16.14
CA LYS A 190 -1.57 -0.38 15.96
C LYS A 190 -2.32 -0.26 14.64
N LYS A 191 -3.57 0.21 14.71
CA LYS A 191 -4.33 0.70 13.54
C LYS A 191 -4.11 2.22 13.43
N PHE A 192 -3.42 2.66 12.39
CA PHE A 192 -3.11 4.08 12.17
C PHE A 192 -4.28 4.83 11.52
N PHE A 193 -4.94 4.19 10.57
CA PHE A 193 -5.97 4.83 9.76
C PHE A 193 -7.04 3.82 9.34
N GLU A 194 -8.26 4.30 9.15
CA GLU A 194 -9.31 3.56 8.45
C GLU A 194 -10.20 4.49 7.63
N ALA A 195 -10.71 3.99 6.51
CA ALA A 195 -11.68 4.68 5.68
C ALA A 195 -12.65 3.67 5.04
N PRO A 196 -13.92 4.04 4.80
CA PRO A 196 -14.82 3.22 4.00
C PRO A 196 -14.21 2.92 2.61
N LEU A 197 -14.24 1.66 2.18
CA LEU A 197 -13.81 1.27 0.84
C LEU A 197 -15.01 1.35 -0.11
N VAL A 198 -15.15 2.49 -0.78
CA VAL A 198 -16.35 2.83 -1.56
C VAL A 198 -16.22 2.28 -2.98
N ASP A 199 -17.27 1.59 -3.43
CA ASP A 199 -17.25 1.01 -4.77
C ASP A 199 -17.17 2.08 -5.86
N GLY A 200 -16.30 1.84 -6.84
CA GLY A 200 -16.13 2.76 -7.96
C GLY A 200 -15.45 4.09 -7.59
N VAL A 201 -14.75 4.15 -6.45
CA VAL A 201 -13.91 5.29 -6.05
C VAL A 201 -12.44 4.87 -6.08
N TRP A 202 -11.57 5.75 -6.59
CA TRP A 202 -10.13 5.56 -6.39
C TRP A 202 -9.75 6.02 -4.98
N HIS A 203 -9.12 5.15 -4.21
CA HIS A 203 -8.58 5.45 -2.89
C HIS A 203 -7.07 5.63 -3.01
N ASN A 204 -6.59 6.86 -2.86
CA ASN A 204 -5.17 7.20 -2.98
C ASN A 204 -4.51 7.16 -1.61
N MET A 205 -3.32 6.60 -1.53
CA MET A 205 -2.54 6.48 -0.30
C MET A 205 -1.14 7.04 -0.51
N GLY A 206 -0.62 7.67 0.55
CA GLY A 206 0.80 7.96 0.73
C GLY A 206 1.26 7.36 2.05
N ILE A 207 2.17 6.38 2.02
CA ILE A 207 2.75 5.77 3.22
C ILE A 207 4.17 6.29 3.38
N ASN A 208 4.33 7.32 4.21
CA ASN A 208 5.59 7.98 4.48
C ASN A 208 6.30 7.27 5.63
N LEU A 209 7.51 6.79 5.38
CA LEU A 209 8.29 5.88 6.22
C LEU A 209 9.65 6.49 6.49
N ASP A 210 9.89 6.91 7.72
CA ASP A 210 11.22 7.30 8.20
C ASP A 210 11.83 6.11 8.96
N PHE A 211 12.58 5.30 8.21
CA PHE A 211 13.23 4.09 8.74
C PHE A 211 14.30 4.44 9.79
N ASN A 212 14.92 5.61 9.70
CA ASN A 212 15.96 6.02 10.66
C ASN A 212 15.35 6.32 12.04
N ASN A 213 14.15 6.90 12.07
CA ASN A 213 13.47 7.29 13.30
C ASN A 213 12.33 6.37 13.72
N ASN A 214 12.04 5.31 12.95
CA ASN A 214 10.89 4.42 13.17
C ASN A 214 9.56 5.18 13.19
N MET A 215 9.32 6.00 12.16
CA MET A 215 8.09 6.79 12.04
C MET A 215 7.32 6.43 10.78
N ILE A 216 5.99 6.40 10.92
CA ILE A 216 5.04 6.31 9.82
C ILE A 216 4.15 7.57 9.82
N SER A 217 3.88 8.11 8.63
CA SER A 217 2.76 9.03 8.40
C SER A 217 1.88 8.44 7.32
N VAL A 218 0.57 8.67 7.42
CA VAL A 218 -0.39 8.22 6.42
C VAL A 218 -1.01 9.44 5.77
N LEU A 219 -0.96 9.47 4.45
CA LEU A 219 -1.66 10.41 3.62
C LEU A 219 -2.76 9.67 2.87
N TYR A 220 -3.89 10.33 2.66
CA TYR A 220 -5.04 9.71 2.02
C TYR A 220 -5.87 10.76 1.26
N SER A 221 -6.44 10.34 0.13
CA SER A 221 -7.48 11.08 -0.58
C SER A 221 -8.32 10.13 -1.44
N THR A 222 -9.35 10.66 -2.09
CA THR A 222 -10.16 9.91 -3.05
C THR A 222 -10.19 10.60 -4.41
N ASP A 223 -10.31 9.80 -5.46
CA ASP A 223 -10.38 10.22 -6.86
C ASP A 223 -9.27 11.22 -7.20
N ASP A 224 -9.62 12.40 -7.71
CA ASP A 224 -8.67 13.43 -8.15
C ASP A 224 -8.27 14.40 -7.04
N ALA A 225 -8.70 14.19 -5.79
CA ALA A 225 -8.30 15.05 -4.69
C ALA A 225 -6.81 14.87 -4.34
N PRO A 226 -6.09 15.95 -3.99
CA PRO A 226 -4.71 15.84 -3.52
C PRO A 226 -4.65 15.06 -2.20
N LEU A 227 -3.52 14.39 -1.95
CA LEU A 227 -3.27 13.72 -0.69
C LEU A 227 -3.28 14.69 0.49
N GLU A 228 -3.98 14.32 1.57
CA GLU A 228 -3.92 15.03 2.85
C GLU A 228 -3.30 14.12 3.91
N VAL A 229 -2.53 14.72 4.84
CA VAL A 229 -1.99 13.98 5.99
C VAL A 229 -3.13 13.64 6.95
N VAL A 230 -3.53 12.37 6.97
CA VAL A 230 -4.56 11.85 7.87
C VAL A 230 -3.98 11.26 9.16
N VAL A 231 -2.70 10.88 9.13
CA VAL A 231 -1.94 10.48 10.31
C VAL A 231 -0.60 11.21 10.27
N PRO A 232 -0.34 12.14 11.22
CA PRO A 232 0.96 12.80 11.32
C PRO A 232 2.05 11.80 11.70
N PRO A 233 3.35 12.17 11.59
CA PRO A 233 4.44 11.29 11.98
C PRO A 233 4.22 10.65 13.35
N THR A 234 4.06 9.32 13.36
CA THR A 234 3.76 8.52 14.55
C THR A 234 4.72 7.34 14.62
N PHE A 235 5.11 6.93 15.82
CA PHE A 235 6.04 5.82 16.00
C PHE A 235 5.46 4.48 15.52
N ASN A 236 6.19 3.80 14.63
CA ASN A 236 5.98 2.43 14.19
C ASN A 236 7.33 1.74 14.01
N ASN A 237 7.50 0.53 14.54
CA ASN A 237 8.74 -0.20 14.36
C ASN A 237 8.85 -0.73 12.92
N ILE A 238 9.55 0.01 12.05
CA ILE A 238 9.69 -0.26 10.61
C ILE A 238 11.15 -0.48 10.20
N SER A 239 12.11 -0.26 11.10
CA SER A 239 13.53 -0.51 10.86
C SER A 239 13.94 -1.97 11.08
N GLY A 240 13.04 -2.78 11.65
CA GLY A 240 13.36 -4.11 12.16
C GLY A 240 14.32 -4.09 13.35
N LYS A 241 14.56 -5.27 13.93
CA LYS A 241 15.64 -5.52 14.91
C LYS A 241 16.71 -6.32 14.18
N ALA A 242 17.97 -5.92 14.25
CA ALA A 242 19.06 -6.74 13.71
C ALA A 242 18.97 -8.19 14.27
N PRO A 243 19.06 -9.24 13.43
CA PRO A 243 19.46 -9.23 12.03
C PRO A 243 18.27 -9.32 11.04
N THR A 244 17.35 -8.35 11.00
CA THR A 244 16.49 -8.14 9.82
C THR A 244 16.36 -6.65 9.54
N THR A 245 16.81 -6.20 8.37
CA THR A 245 16.67 -4.78 7.95
C THR A 245 16.43 -4.58 6.46
N LEU A 246 16.08 -5.61 5.67
CA LEU A 246 15.75 -5.49 4.25
C LEU A 246 14.67 -6.51 3.87
N GLY A 247 13.42 -6.07 3.81
CA GLY A 247 12.25 -6.89 3.54
C GLY A 247 11.77 -6.82 2.10
N GLU A 248 10.55 -7.30 1.85
CA GLU A 248 9.91 -7.30 0.54
C GLU A 248 8.66 -6.41 0.54
N MET A 249 8.49 -5.60 -0.51
CA MET A 249 7.29 -4.80 -0.70
C MET A 249 6.36 -5.48 -1.68
N HIS A 250 5.13 -5.73 -1.23
CA HIS A 250 4.09 -6.43 -1.97
C HIS A 250 2.89 -5.52 -2.24
N PHE A 251 2.33 -5.62 -3.44
CA PHE A 251 1.06 -5.00 -3.83
C PHE A 251 0.17 -6.06 -4.48
N GLY A 252 -0.97 -6.37 -3.89
CA GLY A 252 -1.90 -7.30 -4.54
C GLY A 252 -2.98 -7.82 -3.63
N LEU A 253 -3.43 -9.04 -3.88
CA LEU A 253 -4.48 -9.68 -3.09
C LEU A 253 -3.88 -10.85 -2.33
N GLN A 254 -3.86 -10.75 -1.01
CA GLN A 254 -3.60 -11.87 -0.11
C GLN A 254 -4.83 -12.14 0.75
N LYS A 255 -5.68 -13.07 0.31
CA LYS A 255 -6.93 -13.43 1.00
C LYS A 255 -6.65 -14.50 2.05
N ARG A 256 -6.75 -14.11 3.32
CA ARG A 256 -6.66 -15.03 4.47
C ARG A 256 -7.89 -15.93 4.55
N PRO A 257 -7.76 -17.18 5.04
CA PRO A 257 -8.90 -18.04 5.33
C PRO A 257 -9.71 -17.52 6.52
N THR A 258 -10.92 -18.04 6.69
CA THR A 258 -11.73 -17.83 7.90
C THR A 258 -11.70 -19.06 8.80
N GLY A 259 -11.88 -18.88 10.10
CA GLY A 259 -11.92 -19.99 11.05
C GLY A 259 -11.63 -19.52 12.48
N ALA A 260 -11.97 -20.36 13.46
CA ALA A 260 -11.62 -20.12 14.85
C ALA A 260 -10.33 -20.84 15.21
N ASN A 261 -9.46 -20.20 16.00
CA ASN A 261 -8.24 -20.77 16.55
C ASN A 261 -7.29 -21.37 15.48
N LEU A 262 -7.09 -20.66 14.37
CA LEU A 262 -6.12 -21.06 13.35
C LEU A 262 -4.71 -20.90 13.92
N GLU A 263 -3.92 -21.97 13.93
CA GLU A 263 -2.51 -21.92 14.31
C GLU A 263 -1.64 -21.55 13.10
N ASN A 264 -2.07 -21.97 11.90
CA ASN A 264 -1.38 -21.64 10.66
C ASN A 264 -2.36 -21.36 9.51
N PHE A 265 -2.64 -20.09 9.26
CA PHE A 265 -3.54 -19.65 8.19
C PHE A 265 -3.04 -19.99 6.77
N LEU A 266 -1.78 -20.43 6.59
CA LEU A 266 -1.30 -20.89 5.28
C LEU A 266 -1.97 -22.20 4.88
N PHE A 267 -2.26 -23.06 5.86
CA PHE A 267 -2.73 -24.42 5.64
C PHE A 267 -4.11 -24.71 6.24
N GLU A 268 -4.54 -23.91 7.23
CA GLU A 268 -5.75 -24.13 8.00
C GLU A 268 -6.82 -23.07 7.73
N GLY A 269 -8.08 -23.46 7.95
CA GLY A 269 -9.23 -22.60 7.81
C GLY A 269 -10.01 -22.82 6.51
N TYR A 270 -11.03 -22.01 6.34
CA TYR A 270 -12.00 -22.11 5.26
C TYR A 270 -11.73 -21.07 4.17
N GLN A 271 -11.74 -21.54 2.93
CA GLN A 271 -11.89 -20.77 1.70
C GLN A 271 -13.12 -21.30 0.98
N GLU A 272 -13.98 -20.40 0.53
CA GLU A 272 -15.05 -20.77 -0.38
C GLU A 272 -14.48 -21.23 -1.73
N LYS A 273 -15.31 -21.96 -2.49
CA LYS A 273 -14.95 -22.49 -3.81
C LYS A 273 -15.56 -21.63 -4.92
N GLY A 274 -14.93 -21.67 -6.09
CA GLY A 274 -15.37 -20.94 -7.25
C GLY A 274 -15.14 -19.43 -7.11
N ILE A 275 -14.11 -19.01 -6.37
CA ILE A 275 -13.82 -17.58 -6.23
C ILE A 275 -13.34 -17.02 -7.57
N ASN A 276 -13.80 -15.81 -7.86
CA ASN A 276 -13.37 -14.99 -8.97
C ASN A 276 -13.48 -13.54 -8.51
N GLU A 277 -12.45 -13.09 -7.82
CA GLU A 277 -12.37 -11.78 -7.20
C GLU A 277 -11.33 -10.95 -7.93
N ALA A 278 -11.52 -9.64 -7.99
CA ALA A 278 -10.53 -8.75 -8.58
C ALA A 278 -10.45 -7.42 -7.83
N PHE A 279 -9.29 -6.80 -7.96
CA PHE A 279 -9.03 -5.50 -7.37
C PHE A 279 -8.08 -4.71 -8.25
N PHE A 280 -8.34 -3.42 -8.39
CA PHE A 280 -7.57 -2.55 -9.27
C PHE A 280 -6.53 -1.77 -8.48
N PHE A 281 -5.35 -1.69 -9.08
CA PHE A 281 -4.19 -0.97 -8.59
C PHE A 281 -3.74 0.02 -9.66
N GLY A 282 -3.24 1.17 -9.23
CA GLY A 282 -2.56 2.13 -10.11
C GLY A 282 -1.70 3.07 -9.29
N GLY A 283 -0.95 3.93 -9.95
CA GLY A 283 -0.17 4.94 -9.25
C GLY A 283 0.91 4.40 -8.33
N ILE A 284 1.43 3.18 -8.57
CA ILE A 284 2.42 2.54 -7.69
C ILE A 284 3.80 3.15 -7.95
N PHE A 285 4.30 3.99 -7.06
CA PHE A 285 5.67 4.51 -7.11
C PHE A 285 6.16 4.88 -5.71
N GLN A 286 7.45 5.19 -5.58
CA GLN A 286 8.04 5.58 -4.33
C GLN A 286 8.91 6.84 -4.48
N ASP A 287 8.60 7.84 -3.67
CA ASP A 287 9.43 9.03 -3.53
C ASP A 287 10.63 8.75 -2.62
N ASP A 288 11.79 9.28 -3.01
CA ASP A 288 12.94 9.49 -2.15
C ASP A 288 12.70 10.74 -1.30
N SER A 289 12.00 10.55 -0.18
CA SER A 289 11.61 11.61 0.75
C SER A 289 12.72 12.08 1.69
N SER A 290 13.99 11.78 1.39
CA SER A 290 15.15 12.21 2.20
C SER A 290 15.30 13.71 2.35
N THR A 291 14.69 14.51 1.47
CA THR A 291 14.63 15.99 1.54
C THR A 291 13.30 16.52 2.08
N GLY A 292 12.39 15.64 2.51
CA GLY A 292 11.01 15.97 2.87
C GLY A 292 10.05 16.09 1.68
N CYS A 293 10.49 15.75 0.45
CA CYS A 293 9.62 15.75 -0.73
C CYS A 293 8.58 14.63 -0.66
N VAL A 294 7.33 14.96 -0.93
CA VAL A 294 6.21 14.03 -1.06
C VAL A 294 5.30 14.51 -2.19
N THR A 295 4.97 13.63 -3.11
CA THR A 295 4.04 13.90 -4.21
C THR A 295 2.60 13.93 -3.68
N LEU A 296 1.85 15.02 -3.93
CA LEU A 296 0.49 15.23 -3.39
C LEU A 296 -0.61 15.10 -4.46
#